data_AF-A0A926I783-F1
#
_entry.id   AF-A0A926I783-F1
#
_cell.length_a   1.000
_cell.length_b   1.000
_cell.length_c   1.000
_cell.angle_alpha   90.00
_cell.angle_beta   90.00
_cell.angle_gamma   90.00
#
_symmetry.space_group_name_H-M   'P 1'
#
loop_
_entity.id
_entity.type
_entity.pdbx_description
1 polymer ?
#
loop_
_entity_poly.entity_id
_entity_poly.type
_entity_poly.pdbx_seq_one_letter_code
_entity_poly.pdbx_strand_id
1 'polypeptide(L)' 'MSKNVKQQVLDELNSRIDRLKKHADDPIVQADNNYDVLNQALSKTIGEPLCKELENVRDFVETL' A
#
# COMPACT_ATOMS: atom_id res chain seq x y z
N MET A 1 -28.47 0.98 2.96
CA MET A 1 -27.63 0.71 1.76
C MET A 1 -26.30 1.48 1.82
N SER A 2 -26.28 2.82 1.97
CA SER A 2 -25.02 3.61 1.87
C SER A 2 -23.96 3.36 2.96
N LYS A 3 -24.34 3.16 4.24
CA LYS A 3 -23.38 2.85 5.32
C LYS A 3 -22.55 1.59 5.02
N ASN A 4 -23.12 0.63 4.29
CA ASN A 4 -22.46 -0.63 3.98
C ASN A 4 -21.39 -0.46 2.90
N VAL A 5 -21.68 0.33 1.85
CA VAL A 5 -20.71 0.60 0.76
C VAL A 5 -19.55 1.46 1.25
N LYS A 6 -19.81 2.52 2.03
CA LYS A 6 -18.73 3.34 2.61
C LYS A 6 -17.79 2.47 3.44
N GLN A 7 -18.34 1.63 4.32
CA GLN A 7 -17.52 0.75 5.16
C GLN A 7 -16.72 -0.25 4.33
N GLN A 8 -17.33 -0.89 3.31
CA GLN A 8 -16.62 -1.80 2.40
C GLN A 8 -15.44 -1.13 1.69
N VAL A 9 -15.60 0.12 1.25
CA VAL A 9 -14.52 0.89 0.62
C VAL A 9 -13.40 1.17 1.62
N LEU A 10 -13.74 1.61 2.84
CA LEU A 10 -12.76 1.86 3.89
C LEU A 10 -11.99 0.59 4.29
N ASP A 11 -12.69 -0.53 4.41
CA ASP A 11 -12.10 -1.83 4.76
C ASP A 11 -11.10 -2.29 3.68
N GLU A 12 -11.45 -2.14 2.39
CA GLU A 12 -10.54 -2.48 1.29
C GLU A 12 -9.34 -1.53 1.21
N LEU A 13 -9.53 -0.23 1.43
CA LEU A 13 -8.44 0.75 1.47
C LEU A 13 -7.46 0.44 2.61
N ASN A 14 -7.96 0.18 3.81
CA ASN A 14 -7.14 -0.22 4.96
C ASN A 14 -6.39 -1.52 4.68
N SER A 15 -7.07 -2.52 4.11
CA SER A 15 -6.45 -3.79 3.72
C SER A 15 -5.32 -3.62 2.71
N ARG A 16 -5.44 -2.68 1.75
CA ARG A 16 -4.37 -2.35 0.79
C ARG A 16 -3.19 -1.63 1.45
N ILE A 17 -3.48 -0.65 2.30
CA ILE A 17 -2.46 0.08 3.06
C ILE A 17 -1.64 -0.88 3.91
N ASP A 18 -2.30 -1.81 4.61
CA ASP A 18 -1.63 -2.82 5.44
C ASP A 18 -0.73 -3.75 4.62
N ARG A 19 -1.18 -4.17 3.42
CA ARG A 19 -0.33 -4.97 2.51
C ARG A 19 0.91 -4.20 2.07
N LEU A 20 0.77 -2.91 1.76
CA LEU A 20 1.92 -2.07 1.37
C LEU A 20 2.88 -1.82 2.52
N LYS A 21 2.37 -1.58 3.73
CA LYS A 21 3.21 -1.41 4.92
C LYS A 21 4.02 -2.67 5.24
N LYS A 22 3.38 -3.84 5.19
CA LYS A 22 4.08 -5.12 5.33
C LYS A 22 5.17 -5.30 4.26
N HIS A 23 4.86 -4.96 3.02
CA HIS A 23 5.82 -5.04 1.91
C HIS A 23 7.01 -4.08 2.07
N ALA A 24 6.82 -2.92 2.70
CA ALA A 24 7.91 -1.99 3.00
C ALA A 24 8.90 -2.58 4.02
N ASP A 25 8.37 -3.30 5.01
CA ASP A 25 9.12 -3.97 6.08
C ASP A 25 9.79 -5.28 5.61
N ASP A 26 9.42 -5.81 4.44
CA ASP A 26 10.00 -7.04 3.93
C ASP A 26 11.52 -6.89 3.79
N PRO A 27 12.31 -7.84 4.34
CA PRO A 27 13.76 -7.77 4.28
C PRO A 27 14.22 -7.77 2.82
N ILE A 28 15.25 -6.98 2.52
CA ILE A 28 15.95 -7.06 1.24
C ILE A 28 16.58 -8.44 1.17
N VAL A 29 15.99 -9.32 0.37
CA VAL A 29 16.54 -10.66 0.13
C VAL A 29 17.81 -10.48 -0.69
N GLN A 30 18.90 -11.12 -0.27
CA GLN A 30 20.12 -11.20 -1.06
C GLN A 30 19.76 -11.81 -2.42
N ALA A 31 19.74 -10.96 -3.44
CA ALA A 31 19.29 -11.33 -4.78
C ALA A 31 20.47 -11.91 -5.57
N ASP A 32 20.22 -13.00 -6.30
CA ASP A 32 21.22 -13.69 -7.13
C ASP A 32 21.67 -12.86 -8.35
N ASN A 33 20.94 -11.77 -8.67
CA ASN A 33 21.27 -10.87 -9.77
C ASN A 33 20.88 -9.40 -9.48
N ASN A 34 21.47 -8.48 -10.26
CA ASN A 34 21.26 -7.04 -10.12
C ASN A 34 19.84 -6.57 -10.48
N TYR A 35 19.08 -7.32 -11.28
CA TYR A 35 17.70 -6.97 -11.64
C TYR A 35 16.77 -7.15 -10.44
N ASP A 36 16.97 -8.21 -9.66
CA ASP A 36 16.16 -8.46 -8.47
C ASP A 36 16.46 -7.41 -7.38
N VAL A 37 17.72 -7.00 -7.23
CA VAL A 37 18.10 -5.85 -6.37
C VAL A 37 17.40 -4.58 -6.83
N LEU A 38 17.42 -4.28 -8.13
CA LEU A 38 16.77 -3.10 -8.70
C LEU A 38 15.25 -3.15 -8.50
N ASN A 39 14.62 -4.30 -8.73
CA ASN A 39 13.18 -4.49 -8.54
C ASN A 39 12.77 -4.30 -7.07
N GLN A 40 13.56 -4.82 -6.12
CA GLN A 40 13.31 -4.60 -4.69
C GLN A 40 13.44 -3.11 -4.32
N ALA A 41 14.49 -2.44 -4.81
CA ALA A 41 14.70 -1.01 -4.56
C ALA A 41 13.57 -0.14 -5.15
N LEU A 42 13.17 -0.41 -6.40
CA LEU A 42 12.04 0.25 -7.06
C LEU A 42 10.74 0.01 -6.30
N SER A 43 10.48 -1.24 -5.90
CA SER A 43 9.26 -1.61 -5.20
C SER A 43 9.13 -0.89 -3.85
N LYS A 44 10.23 -0.77 -3.09
CA LYS A 44 10.24 0.02 -1.84
C LYS A 44 10.04 1.52 -2.10
N THR A 45 10.72 2.06 -3.11
CA THR A 45 10.64 3.49 -3.46
C THR A 45 9.25 3.90 -3.93
N ILE A 46 8.55 3.03 -4.68
CA ILE A 46 7.19 3.27 -5.17
C ILE A 46 6.13 2.97 -4.10
N GLY A 47 6.42 2.05 -3.17
CA GLY A 47 5.50 1.65 -2.11
C GLY A 47 5.11 2.82 -1.19
N GLU A 48 6.06 3.67 -0.81
CA GLU A 48 5.80 4.83 0.06
C GLU A 48 4.82 5.85 -0.54
N PRO A 49 5.03 6.40 -1.76
CA PRO A 49 4.08 7.33 -2.36
C PRO A 49 2.72 6.68 -2.65
N LEU A 50 2.68 5.40 -3.03
CA LEU A 50 1.43 4.68 -3.24
C LEU A 50 0.65 4.49 -1.93
N CYS A 51 1.33 4.18 -0.84
CA CYS A 51 0.73 4.09 0.49
C CYS A 51 0.13 5.45 0.90
N LYS A 52 0.86 6.54 0.67
CA LYS A 52 0.36 7.88 0.99
C LYS A 52 -0.88 8.26 0.19
N GLU A 53 -0.92 7.92 -1.09
CA GLU A 53 -2.08 8.19 -1.93
C GLU A 53 -3.32 7.42 -1.46
N LEU A 54 -3.17 6.15 -1.08
CA LEU A 54 -4.27 5.36 -0.53
C LEU A 54 -4.77 5.90 0.81
N GLU A 55 -3.87 6.40 1.67
CA GLU A 55 -4.25 7.09 2.91
C GLU A 55 -5.05 8.36 2.61
N ASN A 56 -4.62 9.18 1.64
CA ASN A 56 -5.35 10.38 1.23
C ASN A 56 -6.78 10.04 0.73
N VAL A 57 -6.91 8.98 -0.07
CA VAL A 57 -8.22 8.51 -0.57
C VAL A 57 -9.10 8.01 0.57
N ARG A 58 -8.54 7.24 1.51
CA ARG A 58 -9.26 6.79 2.71
C ARG A 58 -9.77 7.98 3.52
N ASP A 59 -8.90 8.95 3.79
CA ASP A 59 -9.24 10.13 4.59
C ASP A 59 -10.35 10.95 3.91
N PHE A 60 -10.30 11.09 2.58
CA PHE A 60 -11.40 11.69 1.82
C PHE A 60 -12.71 10.91 1.98
N VAL A 61 -12.70 9.59 1.81
CA VAL A 61 -13.91 8.75 1.96
C VAL A 61 -14.48 8.83 3.39
N GLU A 62 -13.63 8.95 4.41
CA GLU A 62 -14.10 9.15 5.80
C GLU A 62 -14.93 10.43 5.96
N THR A 63 -14.67 11.48 5.17
CA THR A 63 -15.43 12.74 5.20
C THR A 63 -16.82 12.68 4.54
N LEU A 64 -17.10 11.66 3.72
CA LEU A 64 -18.36 11.50 2.96
C LEU A 64 -19.50 10.88 3.78
#